data_AF-A0A914AC18-F1
#
_entry.id   AF-A0A914AC18-F1
#
_cell.length_a   1.000
_cell.length_b   1.000
_cell.length_c   1.000
_cell.angle_alpha   90.00
_cell.angle_beta   90.00
_cell.angle_gamma   90.00
#
_symmetry.space_group_name_H-M   'P 1'
#
loop_
_entity.id
_entity.type
_entity.pdbx_description
1 polymer ?
#
loop_
_entity_poly.entity_id
_entity_poly.type
_entity_poly.pdbx_seq_one_letter_code
_entity_poly.pdbx_strand_id
1 'polypeptide(L)'
;MNVFIEGLLLILLVKSCHGQCRHWSTPEFHFASNRNLQGHVFQMKAVSSAVICGRDCSMDPRCASFNYDAGSHLCELNNQTRLQSPCTFVEKQGSFYFDDNKKTSAGADGSREFSIVGKPAQQSSDHKTRVAGNAVDGSSSSARHHCSHTSKDPAPWWRVDLGEDHCISKVRILNRGDCCSHRLTGAVVRAGGDNTTVTDNPSCGSPVTAAQAQPLGCTIEFDCSPELKARYVSVDIQYIPGTGILQLCEVTVEEIPLDHCSGESSGA
;
A
#
# COMPACT_ATOMS: atom_id res chain seq x y z
N MET A 1 -23.23 3.01 24.42
CA MET A 1 -23.74 1.80 23.73
C MET A 1 -22.63 1.36 22.80
N ASN A 2 -21.86 0.36 23.24
CA ASN A 2 -20.61 -0.04 22.59
C ASN A 2 -20.92 -0.80 21.30
N VAL A 3 -20.48 -0.28 20.17
CA VAL A 3 -20.54 -0.98 18.89
C VAL A 3 -19.23 -1.77 18.76
N PHE A 4 -19.32 -3.08 18.98
CA PHE A 4 -18.27 -4.02 18.59
C PHE A 4 -18.39 -4.24 17.08
N ILE A 5 -17.40 -3.77 16.31
CA ILE A 5 -17.24 -4.14 14.90
C ILE A 5 -16.07 -5.13 14.83
N GLU A 6 -16.34 -6.36 15.21
CA GLU A 6 -15.48 -7.50 14.88
C GLU A 6 -15.77 -7.88 13.42
N GLY A 7 -14.82 -7.61 12.52
CA GLY A 7 -14.63 -8.31 11.24
C GLY A 7 -15.86 -8.66 10.38
N LEU A 8 -16.88 -7.79 10.28
CA LEU A 8 -18.05 -8.11 9.45
C LEU A 8 -17.73 -7.91 7.96
N LEU A 9 -17.52 -9.04 7.28
CA LEU A 9 -17.55 -9.16 5.82
C LEU A 9 -18.87 -8.59 5.29
N LEU A 10 -18.82 -7.52 4.50
CA LEU A 10 -20.03 -6.90 3.94
C LEU A 10 -20.47 -7.67 2.68
N ILE A 11 -21.09 -8.84 2.87
CA ILE A 11 -21.67 -9.60 1.75
C ILE A 11 -22.96 -8.90 1.28
N LEU A 12 -22.91 -8.24 0.13
CA LEU A 12 -24.09 -7.67 -0.53
C LEU A 12 -24.99 -8.79 -1.10
N LEU A 13 -25.91 -9.32 -0.30
CA LEU A 13 -26.96 -10.21 -0.82
C LEU A 13 -28.08 -9.40 -1.47
N VAL A 14 -28.00 -9.18 -2.78
CA VAL A 14 -29.16 -8.71 -3.56
C VAL A 14 -30.13 -9.88 -3.76
N LYS A 15 -31.07 -10.08 -2.83
CA LYS A 15 -32.25 -10.93 -3.09
C LYS A 15 -33.37 -10.07 -3.69
N SER A 16 -33.49 -10.11 -5.02
CA SER A 16 -34.73 -10.48 -5.73
C SER A 16 -34.62 -10.06 -7.20
N CYS A 17 -34.51 -11.04 -8.11
CA CYS A 17 -34.93 -10.87 -9.49
C CYS A 17 -35.65 -12.15 -9.94
N HIS A 18 -36.91 -12.02 -10.35
CA HIS A 18 -37.69 -13.08 -10.97
C HIS A 18 -37.29 -13.22 -12.43
N GLY A 19 -36.20 -13.96 -12.70
CA GLY A 19 -35.80 -14.36 -14.04
C GLY A 19 -34.35 -14.03 -14.39
N GLN A 20 -33.57 -15.09 -14.64
CA GLN A 20 -32.23 -15.09 -15.29
C GLN A 20 -31.27 -13.96 -14.86
N CYS A 21 -30.91 -13.93 -13.57
CA CYS A 21 -29.67 -13.27 -13.19
C CYS A 21 -28.50 -14.07 -13.79
N ARG A 22 -27.79 -13.49 -14.75
CA ARG A 22 -26.39 -13.85 -14.98
C ARG A 22 -25.68 -13.72 -13.64
N HIS A 23 -24.81 -14.68 -13.30
CA HIS A 23 -23.95 -14.62 -12.12
C HIS A 23 -23.09 -13.34 -12.19
N TRP A 24 -23.57 -12.24 -11.63
CA TRP A 24 -22.76 -11.08 -11.35
C TRP A 24 -22.27 -11.28 -9.91
N SER A 25 -21.00 -11.65 -9.74
CA SER A 25 -20.35 -11.57 -8.44
C SER A 25 -20.49 -10.13 -7.96
N THR A 26 -21.26 -9.90 -6.90
CA THR A 26 -21.33 -8.58 -6.27
C THR A 26 -19.94 -8.20 -5.78
N PRO A 27 -19.43 -6.99 -6.07
CA PRO A 27 -18.14 -6.55 -5.54
C PRO A 27 -18.15 -6.68 -4.02
N GLU A 28 -17.19 -7.43 -3.50
CA GLU A 28 -16.95 -7.54 -2.07
C GLU A 28 -16.18 -6.28 -1.65
N PHE A 29 -16.79 -5.43 -0.83
CA PHE A 29 -16.14 -4.22 -0.34
C PHE A 29 -15.50 -4.47 1.02
N HIS A 30 -14.27 -3.99 1.14
CA HIS A 30 -13.45 -3.98 2.35
C HIS A 30 -13.26 -2.55 2.81
N PHE A 31 -13.09 -2.33 4.12
CA PHE A 31 -13.16 -0.99 4.66
C PHE A 31 -12.01 -0.63 5.59
N ALA A 32 -11.57 0.62 5.50
CA ALA A 32 -10.67 1.22 6.45
C ALA A 32 -11.43 2.24 7.30
N SER A 33 -11.43 2.06 8.61
CA SER A 33 -12.04 3.00 9.56
C SER A 33 -11.19 4.25 9.72
N ASN A 34 -11.84 5.37 10.01
CA ASN A 34 -11.23 6.70 10.16
C ASN A 34 -10.35 7.11 8.97
N ARG A 35 -10.74 6.69 7.77
CA ARG A 35 -10.00 6.95 6.53
C ARG A 35 -10.94 7.53 5.48
N ASN A 36 -10.37 8.34 4.60
CA ASN A 36 -11.08 8.97 3.50
C ASN A 36 -10.11 9.21 2.33
N LEU A 37 -10.57 8.96 1.10
CA LEU A 37 -9.85 9.32 -0.11
C LEU A 37 -10.33 10.70 -0.62
N GLN A 38 -9.43 11.67 -0.64
CA GLN A 38 -9.74 13.07 -0.99
C GLN A 38 -9.39 13.42 -2.43
N GLY A 39 -10.10 14.38 -3.03
CA GLY A 39 -9.79 14.90 -4.37
C GLY A 39 -10.20 13.99 -5.55
N HIS A 40 -10.77 12.82 -5.26
CA HIS A 40 -11.23 11.84 -6.26
C HIS A 40 -12.76 11.65 -6.28
N VAL A 41 -13.48 12.42 -5.45
CA VAL A 41 -14.93 12.38 -5.36
C VAL A 41 -15.53 12.97 -6.64
N PHE A 42 -16.33 12.18 -7.36
CA PHE A 42 -17.06 12.65 -8.54
C PHE A 42 -18.57 12.78 -8.29
N GLN A 43 -19.08 12.22 -7.19
CA GLN A 43 -20.48 12.34 -6.81
C GLN A 43 -20.65 12.26 -5.29
N MET A 44 -21.51 13.12 -4.75
CA MET A 44 -21.93 13.10 -3.34
C MET A 44 -23.43 12.82 -3.23
N LYS A 45 -23.83 12.02 -2.24
CA LYS A 45 -25.22 11.66 -1.98
C LYS A 45 -25.47 11.54 -0.48
N ALA A 46 -26.64 11.96 -0.02
CA ALA A 46 -27.11 11.61 1.32
C ALA A 46 -27.76 10.22 1.28
N VAL A 47 -27.26 9.26 2.07
CA VAL A 47 -27.75 7.87 2.10
C VAL A 47 -27.79 7.33 3.53
N SER A 48 -28.79 6.52 3.87
CA SER A 48 -28.99 6.06 5.25
C SER A 48 -27.95 5.04 5.75
N SER A 49 -27.14 4.44 4.87
CA SER A 49 -26.08 3.49 5.28
C SER A 49 -24.97 3.34 4.24
N ALA A 50 -23.80 2.86 4.68
CA ALA A 50 -22.70 2.49 3.80
C ALA A 50 -23.08 1.41 2.76
N VAL A 51 -24.03 0.52 3.09
CA VAL A 51 -24.55 -0.51 2.17
C VAL A 51 -25.18 0.12 0.93
N ILE A 52 -25.96 1.20 1.13
CA ILE A 52 -26.58 1.94 0.01
C ILE A 52 -25.50 2.65 -0.82
N CYS A 53 -24.49 3.21 -0.16
CA CYS A 53 -23.36 3.83 -0.85
C CYS A 53 -22.60 2.80 -1.71
N GLY A 54 -22.31 1.62 -1.17
CA GLY A 54 -21.65 0.53 -1.89
C GLY A 54 -22.46 0.01 -3.07
N ARG A 55 -23.78 -0.16 -2.91
CA ARG A 55 -24.67 -0.48 -4.04
C ARG A 55 -24.58 0.57 -5.15
N ASP A 56 -24.67 1.85 -4.78
CA ASP A 56 -24.60 2.96 -5.73
C ASP A 56 -23.24 3.02 -6.43
N CYS A 57 -22.15 2.71 -5.72
CA CYS A 57 -20.81 2.57 -6.29
C CYS A 57 -20.76 1.40 -7.30
N SER A 58 -21.21 0.20 -6.92
CA SER A 58 -21.20 -0.99 -7.80
C SER A 58 -22.02 -0.81 -9.07
N MET A 59 -23.02 0.08 -9.07
CA MET A 59 -23.86 0.36 -10.23
C MET A 59 -23.31 1.47 -11.14
N ASP A 60 -22.36 2.28 -10.68
CA ASP A 60 -21.74 3.33 -11.49
C ASP A 60 -20.37 2.86 -11.99
N PRO A 61 -20.16 2.68 -13.32
CA PRO A 61 -18.91 2.17 -13.86
C PRO A 61 -17.71 3.10 -13.65
N ARG A 62 -17.92 4.34 -13.21
CA ARG A 62 -16.84 5.27 -12.85
C ARG A 62 -16.38 5.10 -11.41
N CYS A 63 -17.12 4.37 -10.58
CA CYS A 63 -16.80 4.21 -9.16
C CYS A 63 -15.76 3.10 -8.96
N ALA A 64 -14.61 3.50 -8.40
CA ALA A 64 -13.56 2.57 -7.99
C ALA A 64 -13.53 2.35 -6.47
N SER A 65 -13.98 3.33 -5.69
CA SER A 65 -14.08 3.25 -4.24
C SER A 65 -15.09 4.28 -3.71
N PHE A 66 -15.39 4.29 -2.41
CA PHE A 66 -16.25 5.33 -1.84
C PHE A 66 -15.88 5.65 -0.39
N ASN A 67 -16.20 6.87 0.04
CA ASN A 67 -16.20 7.25 1.44
C ASN A 67 -17.64 7.25 1.97
N TYR A 68 -17.81 6.85 3.23
CA TYR A 68 -19.05 7.00 3.96
C TYR A 68 -18.78 7.70 5.30
N ASP A 69 -19.43 8.83 5.54
CA ASP A 69 -19.41 9.51 6.83
C ASP A 69 -20.62 9.06 7.67
N ALA A 70 -20.34 8.38 8.78
CA ALA A 70 -21.40 7.83 9.62
C ALA A 70 -22.18 8.89 10.41
N GLY A 71 -21.57 10.05 10.67
CA GLY A 71 -22.20 11.15 11.41
C GLY A 71 -23.14 11.98 10.55
N SER A 72 -22.73 12.29 9.31
CA SER A 72 -23.53 13.09 8.39
C SER A 72 -24.32 12.28 7.38
N HIS A 73 -24.19 10.94 7.37
CA HIS A 73 -24.80 10.05 6.38
C HIS A 73 -24.43 10.43 4.93
N LEU A 74 -23.23 10.97 4.73
CA LEU A 74 -22.74 11.41 3.42
C LEU A 74 -21.97 10.29 2.75
N CYS A 75 -22.40 9.94 1.54
CA CYS A 75 -21.74 9.02 0.63
C CYS A 75 -20.99 9.82 -0.44
N GLU A 76 -19.69 9.56 -0.60
CA GLU A 76 -18.83 10.18 -1.59
C GLU A 76 -18.27 9.09 -2.52
N LEU A 77 -18.71 9.03 -3.78
CA LEU A 77 -18.22 8.06 -4.77
C LEU A 77 -16.91 8.58 -5.39
N ASN A 78 -15.89 7.74 -5.38
CA ASN A 78 -14.55 8.05 -5.86
C ASN A 78 -14.22 7.32 -7.16
N ASN A 79 -13.52 7.99 -8.07
CA ASN A 79 -13.06 7.39 -9.33
C ASN A 79 -11.67 6.75 -9.25
N GLN A 80 -11.07 6.69 -8.05
CA GLN A 80 -9.78 6.06 -7.80
C GLN A 80 -9.80 5.26 -6.50
N THR A 81 -8.78 4.43 -6.29
CA THR A 81 -8.57 3.67 -5.04
C THR A 81 -7.41 4.24 -4.21
N ARG A 82 -7.26 3.79 -2.95
CA ARG A 82 -6.13 4.16 -2.09
C ARG A 82 -4.78 3.74 -2.67
N LEU A 83 -4.72 2.64 -3.43
CA LEU A 83 -3.49 2.20 -4.06
C LEU A 83 -3.14 3.07 -5.27
N GLN A 84 -4.13 3.59 -5.99
CA GLN A 84 -3.91 4.50 -7.12
C GLN A 84 -3.53 5.91 -6.64
N SER A 85 -4.11 6.37 -5.54
CA SER A 85 -3.87 7.69 -4.96
C SER A 85 -3.56 7.62 -3.45
N PRO A 86 -2.39 7.06 -3.07
CA PRO A 86 -2.04 6.86 -1.67
C PRO A 86 -1.84 8.19 -0.93
N CYS A 87 -1.46 9.25 -1.63
CA CYS A 87 -1.13 10.54 -1.05
C CYS A 87 -2.35 11.33 -0.58
N THR A 88 -3.52 11.03 -1.13
CA THR A 88 -4.80 11.64 -0.76
C THR A 88 -5.66 10.69 0.08
N PHE A 89 -5.11 9.52 0.46
CA PHE A 89 -5.71 8.58 1.38
C PHE A 89 -5.35 8.94 2.82
N VAL A 90 -6.18 9.79 3.43
CA VAL A 90 -5.88 10.47 4.69
C VAL A 90 -6.77 9.98 5.83
N GLU A 91 -6.34 10.27 7.05
CA GLU A 91 -7.16 10.05 8.24
C GLU A 91 -8.31 11.07 8.29
N LYS A 92 -9.51 10.58 8.59
CA LYS A 92 -10.70 11.40 8.82
C LYS A 92 -11.60 10.68 9.83
N GLN A 93 -11.58 11.15 11.06
CA GLN A 93 -12.34 10.56 12.17
C GLN A 93 -13.84 10.45 11.82
N GLY A 94 -14.43 9.28 12.07
CA GLY A 94 -15.85 9.00 11.77
C GLY A 94 -16.17 8.70 10.31
N SER A 95 -15.19 8.80 9.41
CA SER A 95 -15.31 8.40 8.02
C SER A 95 -14.82 6.97 7.82
N PHE A 96 -15.45 6.25 6.90
CA PHE A 96 -15.09 4.91 6.50
C PHE A 96 -14.82 4.92 4.99
N TYR A 97 -13.64 4.44 4.61
CA TYR A 97 -13.26 4.26 3.21
C TYR A 97 -13.54 2.82 2.79
N PHE A 98 -14.04 2.61 1.58
CA PHE A 98 -14.35 1.28 1.03
C PHE A 98 -13.81 1.10 -0.39
N ASP A 99 -13.14 -0.01 -0.66
CA ASP A 99 -12.76 -0.47 -2.01
C ASP A 99 -12.89 -2.01 -2.10
N ASP A 100 -12.56 -2.59 -3.26
CA ASP A 100 -12.64 -4.04 -3.50
C ASP A 100 -11.39 -4.82 -3.05
N ASN A 101 -10.45 -4.16 -2.36
CA ASN A 101 -9.19 -4.77 -1.95
C ASN A 101 -9.29 -5.31 -0.52
N LYS A 102 -9.15 -6.63 -0.37
CA LYS A 102 -9.14 -7.35 0.92
C LYS A 102 -8.20 -6.76 1.97
N LYS A 103 -7.06 -6.19 1.54
CA LYS A 103 -6.04 -5.59 2.40
C LYS A 103 -6.41 -4.21 2.95
N THR A 104 -7.52 -3.62 2.50
CA THR A 104 -8.02 -2.34 2.99
C THR A 104 -8.53 -2.42 4.43
N SER A 105 -9.02 -3.60 4.85
CA SER A 105 -9.41 -3.85 6.23
C SER A 105 -8.18 -3.98 7.15
N ALA A 106 -7.74 -2.85 7.72
CA ALA A 106 -6.66 -2.82 8.69
C ALA A 106 -6.99 -3.70 9.92
N GLY A 107 -6.08 -4.61 10.28
CA GLY A 107 -6.20 -5.43 11.49
C GLY A 107 -7.12 -6.64 11.41
N ALA A 108 -7.72 -6.95 10.25
CA ALA A 108 -8.56 -8.13 10.09
C ALA A 108 -7.76 -9.46 10.11
N ASP A 109 -6.44 -9.40 9.95
CA ASP A 109 -5.53 -10.56 9.83
C ASP A 109 -4.40 -10.56 10.86
N GLY A 110 -4.57 -9.85 11.98
CA GLY A 110 -3.51 -9.74 13.00
C GLY A 110 -2.26 -8.96 12.55
N SER A 111 -2.37 -8.20 11.45
CA SER A 111 -1.29 -7.36 10.92
C SER A 111 -0.79 -6.36 11.95
N ARG A 112 0.53 -6.23 12.10
CA ARG A 112 1.17 -5.19 12.92
C ARG A 112 2.39 -4.60 12.22
N GLU A 113 2.75 -3.38 12.61
CA GLU A 113 4.02 -2.79 12.18
C GLU A 113 5.19 -3.57 12.80
N PHE A 114 6.20 -3.83 11.97
CA PHE A 114 7.49 -4.35 12.40
C PHE A 114 8.53 -3.25 12.27
N SER A 115 9.11 -2.85 13.40
CA SER A 115 10.12 -1.81 13.39
C SER A 115 11.40 -2.31 12.72
N ILE A 116 11.75 -1.69 11.59
CA ILE A 116 13.03 -1.89 10.90
C ILE A 116 14.05 -0.81 11.22
N VAL A 117 13.75 0.07 12.18
CA VAL A 117 14.62 1.19 12.57
C VAL A 117 15.98 0.67 13.05
N GLY A 118 17.06 1.21 12.49
CA GLY A 118 18.43 0.85 12.79
C GLY A 118 18.86 -0.53 12.27
N LYS A 119 18.01 -1.25 11.53
CA LYS A 119 18.40 -2.54 10.95
C LYS A 119 19.45 -2.37 9.84
N PRO A 120 20.31 -3.37 9.61
CA PRO A 120 21.32 -3.29 8.56
C PRO A 120 20.69 -3.10 7.19
N ALA A 121 21.01 -1.97 6.54
CA ALA A 121 20.59 -1.66 5.19
C ALA A 121 21.78 -1.47 4.27
N GLN A 122 21.61 -1.84 2.99
CA GLN A 122 22.59 -1.71 1.93
C GLN A 122 21.93 -1.14 0.68
N GLN A 123 22.73 -0.51 -0.19
CA GLN A 123 22.27 -0.02 -1.48
C GLN A 123 23.36 -0.19 -2.53
N SER A 124 22.98 -0.12 -3.81
CA SER A 124 23.88 -0.33 -4.95
C SER A 124 25.12 0.57 -4.92
N SER A 125 24.96 1.82 -4.44
CA SER A 125 26.05 2.76 -4.21
C SER A 125 25.61 3.88 -3.27
N ASP A 126 26.55 4.53 -2.58
CA ASP A 126 26.25 5.72 -1.78
C ASP A 126 26.55 7.00 -2.56
N HIS A 127 25.61 7.95 -2.59
CA HIS A 127 25.92 9.30 -3.05
C HIS A 127 26.27 10.21 -1.87
N LYS A 128 27.58 10.41 -1.67
CA LYS A 128 28.15 11.19 -0.56
C LYS A 128 27.76 10.53 0.77
N THR A 129 27.23 11.30 1.73
CA THR A 129 26.86 10.83 3.07
C THR A 129 25.44 10.27 3.17
N ARG A 130 24.74 10.06 2.04
CA ARG A 130 23.34 9.63 1.99
C ARG A 130 23.26 8.11 1.85
N VAL A 131 23.61 7.45 2.94
CA VAL A 131 23.75 5.99 3.04
C VAL A 131 22.40 5.28 3.07
N ALA A 132 22.41 3.96 2.85
CA ALA A 132 21.21 3.13 2.90
C ALA A 132 20.44 3.22 4.24
N GLY A 133 21.16 3.37 5.36
CA GLY A 133 20.58 3.43 6.70
C GLY A 133 19.66 4.62 6.96
N ASN A 134 19.74 5.68 6.14
CA ASN A 134 18.82 6.82 6.24
C ASN A 134 17.36 6.44 5.98
N ALA A 135 17.10 5.36 5.23
CA ALA A 135 15.72 4.92 4.94
C ALA A 135 15.13 4.02 6.04
N VAL A 136 15.87 3.81 7.12
CA VAL A 136 15.48 3.01 8.30
C VAL A 136 15.92 3.72 9.57
N ASP A 137 15.87 5.06 9.60
CA ASP A 137 16.30 5.86 10.74
C ASP A 137 15.12 6.27 11.65
N GLY A 138 13.89 5.95 11.26
CA GLY A 138 12.66 6.29 11.98
C GLY A 138 12.19 7.73 11.75
N SER A 139 12.80 8.47 10.84
CA SER A 139 12.45 9.85 10.53
C SER A 139 11.23 9.94 9.63
N SER A 140 10.24 10.75 10.02
CA SER A 140 9.12 11.12 9.14
C SER A 140 9.45 12.26 8.17
N SER A 141 10.72 12.67 8.08
CA SER A 141 11.16 13.80 7.25
C SER A 141 11.40 13.38 5.82
N SER A 142 10.66 13.99 4.88
CA SER A 142 10.87 13.80 3.45
C SER A 142 11.93 14.75 2.86
N ALA A 143 12.65 15.51 3.70
CA ALA A 143 13.70 16.41 3.25
C ALA A 143 14.94 15.63 2.78
N ARG A 144 15.53 16.04 1.66
CA ARG A 144 16.71 15.42 1.00
C ARG A 144 17.79 14.83 1.91
N HIS A 145 18.07 15.46 3.05
CA HIS A 145 19.15 15.08 3.96
C HIS A 145 18.82 13.88 4.84
N HIS A 146 17.53 13.58 5.02
CA HIS A 146 17.03 12.42 5.75
C HIS A 146 16.82 11.19 4.85
N CYS A 147 17.01 11.33 3.54
CA CYS A 147 16.76 10.23 2.62
C CYS A 147 18.06 9.50 2.22
N SER A 148 17.96 8.19 1.99
CA SER A 148 18.97 7.43 1.27
C SER A 148 19.06 7.94 -0.18
N HIS A 149 20.23 7.78 -0.80
CA HIS A 149 20.42 8.23 -2.17
C HIS A 149 21.56 7.48 -2.84
N THR A 150 21.26 6.77 -3.92
CA THR A 150 22.28 6.10 -4.73
C THR A 150 23.05 7.08 -5.60
N SER A 151 24.23 6.72 -6.09
CA SER A 151 24.81 7.43 -7.24
C SER A 151 23.98 7.17 -8.51
N LYS A 152 24.52 7.53 -9.67
CA LYS A 152 23.89 7.21 -10.95
C LYS A 152 24.24 5.77 -11.32
N ASP A 153 23.37 4.86 -10.94
CA ASP A 153 23.56 3.44 -11.20
C ASP A 153 22.64 3.02 -12.35
N PRO A 154 23.07 2.13 -13.25
CA PRO A 154 22.19 1.64 -14.30
C PRO A 154 21.00 0.85 -13.74
N ALA A 155 21.16 0.15 -12.62
CA ALA A 155 20.10 -0.57 -11.92
C ALA A 155 20.23 -0.31 -10.40
N PRO A 156 19.76 0.84 -9.89
CA PRO A 156 19.91 1.18 -8.48
C PRO A 156 18.98 0.30 -7.63
N TRP A 157 19.47 -0.12 -6.48
CA TRP A 157 18.69 -0.90 -5.52
C TRP A 157 19.03 -0.50 -4.09
N TRP A 158 18.09 -0.74 -3.19
CA TRP A 158 18.22 -0.63 -1.74
C TRP A 158 17.62 -1.89 -1.10
N ARG A 159 18.18 -2.35 0.02
CA ARG A 159 17.71 -3.54 0.76
C ARG A 159 17.96 -3.38 2.25
N VAL A 160 17.04 -3.90 3.06
CA VAL A 160 17.19 -4.09 4.52
C VAL A 160 17.22 -5.58 4.86
N ASP A 161 18.09 -5.98 5.79
CA ASP A 161 18.07 -7.29 6.44
C ASP A 161 17.20 -7.21 7.70
N LEU A 162 16.11 -7.96 7.72
CA LEU A 162 15.18 -8.01 8.85
C LEU A 162 15.76 -8.78 10.05
N GLY A 163 16.80 -9.59 9.83
CA GLY A 163 17.50 -10.41 10.83
C GLY A 163 17.03 -11.87 10.84
N GLU A 164 15.72 -12.08 10.69
CA GLU A 164 15.08 -13.39 10.61
C GLU A 164 13.94 -13.38 9.57
N ASP A 165 13.24 -14.50 9.41
CA ASP A 165 12.11 -14.60 8.49
C ASP A 165 10.86 -13.96 9.11
N HIS A 166 10.25 -13.04 8.38
CA HIS A 166 8.98 -12.39 8.70
C HIS A 166 7.95 -12.68 7.61
N CYS A 167 6.66 -12.62 7.96
CA CYS A 167 5.60 -12.72 6.96
C CYS A 167 5.11 -11.33 6.55
N ILE A 168 5.66 -10.82 5.46
CA ILE A 168 5.44 -9.44 5.01
C ILE A 168 4.07 -9.33 4.34
N SER A 169 3.22 -8.49 4.90
CA SER A 169 1.88 -8.21 4.37
C SER A 169 1.80 -6.86 3.65
N LYS A 170 2.63 -5.89 4.07
CA LYS A 170 2.65 -4.56 3.47
C LYS A 170 4.02 -3.92 3.63
N VAL A 171 4.41 -3.12 2.64
CA VAL A 171 5.56 -2.23 2.72
C VAL A 171 5.10 -0.82 2.40
N ARG A 172 5.65 0.19 3.07
CA ARG A 172 5.44 1.59 2.69
C ARG A 172 6.75 2.31 2.45
N ILE A 173 6.74 3.25 1.51
CA ILE A 173 7.88 4.09 1.18
C ILE A 173 7.48 5.55 1.31
N LEU A 174 8.12 6.28 2.22
CA LEU A 174 8.11 7.73 2.23
C LEU A 174 9.05 8.24 1.13
N ASN A 175 8.48 8.87 0.11
CA ASN A 175 9.22 9.46 -1.00
C ASN A 175 9.75 10.86 -0.63
N ARG A 176 10.66 11.38 -1.45
CA ARG A 176 11.29 12.68 -1.26
C ARG A 176 10.33 13.86 -1.45
N GLY A 177 10.46 14.86 -0.58
CA GLY A 177 9.53 15.97 -0.41
C GLY A 177 9.98 17.33 -0.95
N ASP A 178 11.27 17.55 -1.22
CA ASP A 178 11.78 18.85 -1.67
C ASP A 178 11.92 18.98 -3.19
N CYS A 179 12.19 17.87 -3.89
CA CYS A 179 12.18 17.78 -5.34
C CYS A 179 12.23 16.31 -5.75
N CYS A 180 12.14 16.09 -7.07
CA CYS A 180 12.70 14.89 -7.69
C CYS A 180 12.02 13.58 -7.28
N SER A 181 10.82 13.64 -6.69
CA SER A 181 10.05 12.47 -6.27
C SER A 181 9.70 11.55 -7.45
N HIS A 182 9.62 12.10 -8.68
CA HIS A 182 9.44 11.34 -9.93
C HIS A 182 10.52 10.27 -10.16
N ARG A 183 11.69 10.37 -9.52
CA ARG A 183 12.75 9.35 -9.64
C ARG A 183 12.34 8.00 -9.08
N LEU A 184 11.34 7.94 -8.20
CA LEU A 184 10.79 6.67 -7.71
C LEU A 184 9.87 5.99 -8.74
N THR A 185 9.54 6.63 -9.87
CA THR A 185 8.73 6.02 -10.93
C THR A 185 9.40 4.75 -11.47
N GLY A 186 8.64 3.67 -11.56
CA GLY A 186 9.09 2.36 -12.00
C GLY A 186 9.78 1.55 -10.90
N ALA A 187 9.91 2.07 -9.68
CA ALA A 187 10.45 1.30 -8.56
C ALA A 187 9.54 0.10 -8.23
N VAL A 188 10.16 -1.03 -7.94
CA VAL A 188 9.52 -2.29 -7.56
C VAL A 188 9.92 -2.59 -6.13
N VAL A 189 8.95 -2.88 -5.28
CA VAL A 189 9.18 -3.38 -3.93
C VAL A 189 9.18 -4.90 -3.97
N ARG A 190 10.12 -5.53 -3.27
CA ARG A 190 10.26 -6.99 -3.22
C ARG A 190 10.51 -7.46 -1.79
N ALA A 191 10.12 -8.69 -1.52
CA ALA A 191 10.37 -9.34 -0.25
C ALA A 191 10.70 -10.83 -0.47
N GLY A 192 11.78 -11.33 0.13
CA GLY A 192 12.11 -12.75 0.07
C GLY A 192 13.37 -13.14 0.84
N GLY A 193 13.88 -14.33 0.57
CA GLY A 193 15.07 -14.90 1.24
C GLY A 193 16.39 -14.69 0.49
N ASP A 194 16.34 -14.29 -0.78
CA ASP A 194 17.56 -14.11 -1.58
C ASP A 194 18.31 -12.83 -1.17
N ASN A 195 19.57 -12.98 -0.77
CA ASN A 195 20.46 -11.89 -0.36
C ASN A 195 21.41 -11.44 -1.50
N THR A 196 21.51 -12.22 -2.57
CA THR A 196 22.47 -12.04 -3.66
C THR A 196 21.89 -11.16 -4.76
N THR A 197 20.69 -11.49 -5.24
CA THR A 197 20.05 -10.85 -6.39
C THR A 197 18.69 -10.33 -5.96
N VAL A 198 18.58 -9.02 -5.74
CA VAL A 198 17.33 -8.39 -5.25
C VAL A 198 16.13 -8.70 -6.15
N THR A 199 16.35 -8.82 -7.47
CA THR A 199 15.30 -9.06 -8.47
C THR A 199 14.73 -10.48 -8.47
N ASP A 200 15.40 -11.43 -7.81
CA ASP A 200 14.95 -12.82 -7.72
C ASP A 200 13.88 -13.00 -6.64
N ASN A 201 13.78 -12.05 -5.70
CA ASN A 201 12.70 -12.03 -4.71
C ASN A 201 11.37 -11.57 -5.35
N PRO A 202 10.22 -12.15 -4.93
CA PRO A 202 8.90 -11.77 -5.43
C PRO A 202 8.55 -10.32 -5.08
N SER A 203 7.77 -9.68 -5.95
CA SER A 203 7.35 -8.29 -5.79
C SER A 203 6.12 -8.13 -4.89
N CYS A 204 6.12 -7.10 -4.05
CA CYS A 204 4.92 -6.59 -3.40
C CYS A 204 4.24 -5.54 -4.30
N GLY A 205 2.97 -5.76 -4.62
CA GLY A 205 2.19 -4.84 -5.43
C GLY A 205 2.73 -4.64 -6.85
N SER A 206 2.32 -3.53 -7.46
CA SER A 206 2.76 -3.12 -8.81
C SER A 206 3.89 -2.09 -8.74
N PRO A 207 4.67 -1.92 -9.82
CA PRO A 207 5.68 -0.86 -9.90
C PRO A 207 5.06 0.53 -9.69
N VAL A 208 5.83 1.44 -9.08
CA VAL A 208 5.41 2.82 -8.83
C VAL A 208 5.08 3.55 -10.12
N THR A 209 3.88 4.08 -10.23
CA THR A 209 3.47 4.93 -11.34
C THR A 209 3.94 6.37 -11.15
N ALA A 210 4.02 7.14 -12.25
CA ALA A 210 4.34 8.56 -12.18
C ALA A 210 3.33 9.35 -11.33
N ALA A 211 2.07 8.91 -11.31
CA ALA A 211 0.99 9.51 -10.53
C ALA A 211 1.04 9.15 -9.03
N GLN A 212 1.74 8.10 -8.62
CA GLN A 212 2.01 7.82 -7.20
C GLN A 212 3.31 8.50 -6.74
N ALA A 213 4.31 8.59 -7.62
CA ALA A 213 5.58 9.28 -7.36
C ALA A 213 5.42 10.81 -7.24
N GLN A 214 4.27 11.34 -7.63
CA GLN A 214 3.82 12.72 -7.41
C GLN A 214 2.51 12.64 -6.63
N PRO A 215 2.26 13.42 -5.57
CA PRO A 215 2.99 14.58 -5.06
C PRO A 215 4.31 14.29 -4.33
N LEU A 216 5.06 15.36 -4.09
CA LEU A 216 6.26 15.37 -3.26
C LEU A 216 5.95 14.87 -1.84
N GLY A 217 6.85 14.08 -1.27
CA GLY A 217 6.80 13.72 0.16
C GLY A 217 5.73 12.72 0.53
N CYS A 218 5.15 12.05 -0.48
CA CYS A 218 4.09 11.09 -0.27
C CYS A 218 4.60 9.73 0.23
N THR A 219 3.83 9.10 1.11
CA THR A 219 4.00 7.69 1.48
C THR A 219 3.19 6.81 0.52
N ILE A 220 3.87 5.93 -0.21
CA ILE A 220 3.25 4.96 -1.12
C ILE A 220 3.12 3.62 -0.41
N GLU A 221 1.95 3.00 -0.49
CA GLU A 221 1.67 1.68 0.10
C GLU A 221 1.75 0.57 -0.94
N PHE A 222 2.36 -0.55 -0.57
CA PHE A 222 2.48 -1.75 -1.39
C PHE A 222 1.92 -2.93 -0.60
N ASP A 223 0.78 -3.44 -1.03
CA ASP A 223 0.22 -4.66 -0.46
C ASP A 223 0.97 -5.89 -1.04
N CYS A 224 1.48 -6.75 -0.17
CA CYS A 224 2.05 -8.04 -0.56
C CYS A 224 0.91 -9.07 -0.54
N SER A 225 0.49 -9.50 -1.73
CA SER A 225 -0.63 -10.42 -1.93
C SER A 225 -0.25 -11.47 -2.99
N PRO A 226 0.00 -12.74 -2.61
CA PRO A 226 -0.08 -13.27 -1.24
C PRO A 226 1.02 -12.72 -0.31
N GLU A 227 0.91 -12.94 0.99
CA GLU A 227 1.91 -12.53 1.97
C GLU A 227 3.22 -13.27 1.74
N LEU A 228 4.34 -12.55 1.89
CA LEU A 228 5.65 -13.04 1.48
C LEU A 228 6.50 -13.34 2.70
N LYS A 229 6.89 -14.61 2.85
CA LYS A 229 7.91 -15.00 3.82
C LYS A 229 9.26 -14.43 3.37
N ALA A 230 9.84 -13.54 4.16
CA ALA A 230 11.03 -12.80 3.78
C ALA A 230 11.93 -12.47 4.96
N ARG A 231 13.24 -12.56 4.72
CA ARG A 231 14.27 -11.95 5.56
C ARG A 231 14.73 -10.60 5.01
N TYR A 232 14.57 -10.39 3.71
CA TYR A 232 14.99 -9.17 3.04
C TYR A 232 13.80 -8.47 2.40
N VAL A 233 13.72 -7.16 2.61
CA VAL A 233 12.85 -6.26 1.84
C VAL A 233 13.76 -5.36 1.01
N SER A 234 13.47 -5.24 -0.29
CA SER A 234 14.25 -4.43 -1.22
C SER A 234 13.39 -3.57 -2.11
N VAL A 235 13.99 -2.49 -2.62
CA VAL A 235 13.43 -1.62 -3.63
C VAL A 235 14.44 -1.52 -4.77
N ASP A 236 14.02 -1.85 -5.98
CA ASP A 236 14.86 -1.73 -7.18
C ASP A 236 14.16 -0.92 -8.27
N ILE A 237 14.94 -0.27 -9.11
CA ILE A 237 14.46 0.28 -10.38
C ILE A 237 15.15 -0.52 -11.47
N GLN A 238 14.35 -1.06 -12.41
CA GLN A 238 14.87 -1.78 -13.57
C GLN A 238 15.87 -0.93 -14.36
N TYR A 239 16.72 -1.60 -15.14
CA TYR A 239 17.83 -0.96 -15.84
C TYR A 239 17.45 0.31 -16.61
N ILE A 240 17.98 1.46 -16.18
CA ILE A 240 17.92 2.76 -16.87
C ILE A 240 19.34 3.24 -17.19
N PRO A 241 19.78 3.18 -18.46
CA PRO A 241 21.15 3.53 -18.84
C PRO A 241 21.61 4.90 -18.28
N GLY A 242 22.59 4.87 -17.37
CA GLY A 242 23.30 6.06 -16.87
C GLY A 242 22.46 7.08 -16.09
N THR A 243 21.20 6.78 -15.76
CA THR A 243 20.28 7.76 -15.16
C THR A 243 19.50 7.25 -13.94
N GLY A 244 19.61 5.96 -13.60
CA GLY A 244 18.95 5.40 -12.42
C GLY A 244 19.47 6.03 -11.13
N ILE A 245 18.56 6.65 -10.37
CA ILE A 245 18.83 7.16 -9.03
C ILE A 245 17.66 6.71 -8.14
N LEU A 246 17.97 5.94 -7.10
CA LEU A 246 17.00 5.56 -6.09
C LEU A 246 17.15 6.48 -4.86
N GLN A 247 16.03 6.95 -4.35
CA GLN A 247 15.95 7.79 -3.15
C GLN A 247 14.77 7.34 -2.30
N LEU A 248 15.03 6.97 -1.05
CA LEU A 248 14.01 6.52 -0.11
C LEU A 248 14.19 7.33 1.18
N CYS A 249 13.15 7.99 1.64
CA CYS A 249 13.25 8.78 2.88
C CYS A 249 12.96 7.95 4.12
N GLU A 250 12.01 7.03 4.03
CA GLU A 250 11.77 6.03 5.06
C GLU A 250 11.07 4.82 4.44
N VAL A 251 11.43 3.62 4.89
CA VAL A 251 10.73 2.37 4.57
C VAL A 251 10.13 1.82 5.84
N THR A 252 8.87 1.40 5.79
CA THR A 252 8.20 0.73 6.91
C THR A 252 7.56 -0.57 6.44
N VAL A 253 7.43 -1.52 7.35
CA VAL A 253 7.00 -2.89 7.07
C VAL A 253 5.88 -3.26 8.01
N GLU A 254 4.79 -3.82 7.48
CA GLU A 254 3.81 -4.57 8.27
C GLU A 254 3.97 -6.05 8.01
N GLU A 255 3.78 -6.81 9.07
CA GLU A 255 3.79 -8.26 9.05
C GLU A 255 2.54 -8.84 9.70
N ILE A 256 2.24 -10.08 9.34
CA ILE A 256 1.27 -10.95 10.02
C ILE A 256 2.01 -12.08 10.74
N PRO A 257 1.33 -12.85 11.63
CA PRO A 257 1.93 -14.05 12.22
C PRO A 257 2.51 -15.00 11.16
N LEU A 258 3.72 -15.51 11.41
CA LEU A 258 4.49 -16.29 10.42
C LEU A 258 3.81 -17.62 10.03
N ASP A 259 3.01 -18.19 10.93
CA ASP A 259 2.20 -19.39 10.70
C ASP A 259 1.00 -19.16 9.77
N HIS A 260 0.59 -17.90 9.59
CA HIS A 260 -0.42 -17.49 8.62
C HIS A 260 0.17 -17.13 7.25
N CYS A 261 1.51 -17.12 7.12
CA CYS A 261 2.14 -16.87 5.84
C CYS A 261 1.75 -17.96 4.85
N SER A 262 1.29 -17.56 3.68
CA SER A 262 1.15 -18.43 2.52
C SER A 262 2.47 -19.13 2.25
N GLY A 263 2.60 -20.35 2.78
CA GLY A 263 3.73 -21.21 2.50
C GLY A 263 3.62 -21.66 1.05
N GLU A 264 4.69 -21.47 0.29
CA GLU A 264 5.00 -22.43 -0.75
C GLU A 264 4.95 -23.81 -0.11
N SER A 265 3.89 -24.58 -0.40
CA SER A 265 3.92 -26.02 -0.22
C SER A 265 5.02 -26.55 -1.13
N SER A 266 6.23 -26.64 -0.59
CA SER A 266 7.34 -27.35 -1.21
C SER A 266 6.87 -28.76 -1.56
N GLY A 267 7.03 -29.12 -2.83
CA GLY A 267 6.61 -30.40 -3.40
C GLY A 267 7.06 -31.61 -2.57
N ALA A 268 6.16 -32.58 -2.51
CA ALA A 268 6.48 -33.98 -2.27
C ALA A 268 6.94 -34.65 -3.57
#